data_AF-A0A4S2REZ7-F1
#
_entry.id   AF-A0A4S2REZ7-F1
#
_cell.length_a   1.000
_cell.length_b   1.000
_cell.length_c   1.000
_cell.angle_alpha   90.00
_cell.angle_beta   90.00
_cell.angle_gamma   90.00
#
_symmetry.space_group_name_H-M   'P 1'
#
loop_
_entity.id
_entity.type
_entity.pdbx_description
1 polymer ?
#
loop_
_entity_poly.entity_id
_entity_poly.type
_entity_poly.pdbx_seq_one_letter_code
_entity_poly.pdbx_strand_id
1 'polypeptide(L)' 'MADLYGYDQDAHFDTTQLREGLAHQMPPAQLDKLIAAVEATGDPAVDLETATALLDGIR' A
#
# COMPACT_ATOMS: atom_id res chain seq x y z
N MET A 1 10.25 25.64 -12.84
CA MET A 1 9.81 25.02 -11.57
C MET A 1 9.20 23.69 -11.97
N ALA A 2 9.97 22.61 -11.91
CA ALA A 2 9.45 21.28 -12.22
C ALA A 2 8.50 20.91 -11.08
N ASP A 3 7.26 20.54 -11.44
CA ASP A 3 6.28 19.92 -10.55
C ASP A 3 6.88 18.64 -9.95
N LEU A 4 7.55 18.79 -8.81
CA LEU A 4 8.29 17.72 -8.12
C LEU A 4 7.39 16.86 -7.21
N TYR A 5 6.06 16.93 -7.39
CA TYR A 5 5.09 16.13 -6.66
C TYR A 5 4.08 15.47 -7.61
N GLY A 6 4.56 15.01 -8.77
CA GLY A 6 3.89 13.93 -9.46
C GLY A 6 4.02 12.67 -8.60
N TYR A 7 3.20 12.57 -7.55
CA TYR A 7 2.79 11.25 -7.07
C TYR A 7 2.14 10.62 -8.28
N ASP A 8 2.88 9.74 -8.95
CA ASP A 8 2.41 8.97 -10.07
C ASP A 8 1.16 8.24 -9.54
N GLN A 9 -0.04 8.71 -9.92
CA GLN A 9 -1.30 8.13 -9.45
C GLN A 9 -1.46 6.70 -10.00
N ASP A 10 -0.66 6.34 -11.01
CA ASP A 10 -0.48 4.99 -11.54
C ASP A 10 0.65 4.21 -10.85
N ALA A 11 1.21 4.72 -9.74
CA ALA A 11 2.16 3.98 -8.92
C ALA A 11 1.45 2.79 -8.26
N HIS A 12 1.65 1.62 -8.85
CA HIS A 12 1.31 0.35 -8.24
C HIS A 12 2.43 -0.05 -7.28
N PHE A 13 2.07 -0.35 -6.05
CA PHE A 13 2.97 -0.81 -5.02
C PHE A 13 2.78 -2.30 -4.82
N ASP A 14 3.85 -3.06 -5.05
CA ASP A 14 3.86 -4.47 -4.69
C ASP A 14 3.83 -4.62 -3.16
N THR A 15 3.41 -5.80 -2.71
CA THR A 15 3.38 -6.15 -1.26
C THR A 15 4.72 -5.97 -0.56
N THR A 16 5.84 -6.12 -1.27
CA THR A 16 7.18 -5.88 -0.73
C THR A 16 7.42 -4.40 -0.46
N GLN A 17 7.09 -3.53 -1.42
CA GLN A 17 7.25 -2.08 -1.28
C GLN A 17 6.33 -1.53 -0.19
N LEU A 18 5.09 -2.04 -0.11
CA LEU A 18 4.17 -1.72 0.98
C LEU A 18 4.76 -2.14 2.33
N ARG A 19 5.32 -3.35 2.42
CA ARG A 19 5.93 -3.85 3.65
C ARG A 19 7.11 -2.98 4.07
N GLU A 20 8.03 -2.65 3.18
CA GLU A 20 9.21 -1.84 3.51
C GLU A 20 8.84 -0.38 3.84
N GLY A 21 7.93 0.22 3.06
CA GLY A 21 7.50 1.61 3.23
C GLY A 21 6.67 1.82 4.50
N LEU A 22 5.79 0.87 4.83
CA LEU A 22 4.88 0.97 5.97
C LEU A 22 5.42 0.30 7.24
N ALA A 23 6.48 -0.51 7.18
CA ALA A 23 7.11 -1.14 8.35
C ALA A 23 7.47 -0.16 9.46
N HIS A 24 7.79 1.09 9.10
CA HIS A 24 8.13 2.16 10.03
C HIS A 24 6.94 3.04 10.42
N GLN A 25 5.81 2.94 9.71
CA GLN A 25 4.64 3.80 9.89
C GLN A 25 3.49 3.12 10.64
N MET A 26 3.45 1.78 10.66
CA MET A 26 2.40 1.02 11.35
C MET A 26 2.95 -0.23 12.05
N PRO A 27 2.22 -0.78 13.03
CA PRO A 27 2.59 -2.03 13.68
C PRO A 27 2.66 -3.20 12.68
N PRO A 28 3.61 -4.13 12.83
CA PRO A 28 3.76 -5.27 11.92
C PRO A 28 2.49 -6.11 11.80
N ALA A 29 1.70 -6.23 12.88
CA ALA A 29 0.43 -6.95 12.84
C ALA A 29 -0.66 -6.27 11.98
N GLN A 30 -0.66 -4.94 11.85
CA GLN A 30 -1.56 -4.23 10.94
C GLN A 30 -1.05 -4.31 9.50
N LEU A 31 0.27 -4.22 9.34
CA LEU A 31 0.92 -4.38 8.05
C LEU A 31 0.66 -5.76 7.45
N ASP A 32 0.80 -6.84 8.23
CA ASP A 32 0.51 -8.20 7.75
C ASP A 32 -0.96 -8.37 7.35
N LYS A 33 -1.91 -7.71 8.04
CA LYS A 33 -3.32 -7.69 7.61
C LYS A 33 -3.50 -6.97 6.29
N LEU A 34 -2.80 -5.84 6.09
CA LEU A 34 -2.84 -5.09 4.83
C LEU A 34 -2.28 -5.93 3.69
N ILE A 35 -1.11 -6.55 3.88
CA ILE A 35 -0.50 -7.43 2.87
C ILE A 35 -1.44 -8.59 2.55
N ALA A 36 -2.00 -9.27 3.55
CA ALA A 36 -2.94 -10.37 3.32
C ALA A 36 -4.21 -9.90 2.58
N ALA A 37 -4.69 -8.69 2.85
CA ALA A 37 -5.83 -8.12 2.13
C ALA A 37 -5.49 -7.80 0.68
N VAL A 38 -4.29 -7.27 0.40
CA VAL A 38 -3.77 -7.08 -0.95
C VAL A 38 -3.66 -8.41 -1.68
N GLU A 39 -3.04 -9.43 -1.07
CA GLU A 39 -2.93 -10.77 -1.68
C GLU A 39 -4.32 -11.40 -1.95
N ALA A 40 -5.32 -11.13 -1.10
CA ALA A 40 -6.68 -11.61 -1.28
C ALA A 40 -7.41 -10.95 -2.47
N THR A 41 -6.95 -9.77 -2.94
CA THR A 41 -7.47 -9.18 -4.19
C THR A 41 -7.05 -9.95 -5.43
N GLY A 42 -6.01 -10.79 -5.32
CA GLY A 42 -5.42 -11.52 -6.43
C GLY A 42 -4.52 -10.66 -7.31
N ASP A 43 -4.35 -9.37 -6.98
CA ASP A 43 -3.46 -8.47 -7.69
C ASP A 43 -2.08 -8.40 -6.99
N PRO A 44 -0.97 -8.59 -7.73
CA PRO A 44 0.37 -8.50 -7.16
C PRO A 44 0.75 -7.07 -6.74
N ALA A 45 0.13 -6.04 -7.31
CA ALA A 45 0.48 -4.65 -7.08
C ALA A 45 -0.76 -3.76 -7.01
N VAL A 46 -0.95 -3.08 -5.89
CA VAL A 46 -2.11 -2.20 -5.69
C VAL A 46 -1.71 -0.74 -5.76
N ASP A 47 -2.56 0.08 -6.35
CA ASP A 47 -2.42 1.52 -6.30
C ASP A 47 -2.64 2.05 -4.87
N LEU A 48 -2.22 3.30 -4.65
CA LEU A 48 -2.32 3.95 -3.35
C LEU A 48 -3.76 4.06 -2.84
N GLU A 49 -4.74 4.25 -3.73
CA GLU A 49 -6.16 4.37 -3.36
C GLU A 49 -6.68 3.04 -2.83
N THR A 50 -6.42 1.94 -3.53
CA THR A 50 -6.74 0.58 -3.11
C THR A 50 -6.05 0.24 -1.80
N ALA A 51 -4.75 0.51 -1.66
CA ALA A 51 -4.03 0.26 -0.41
C ALA A 51 -4.63 1.06 0.78
N THR A 52 -5.02 2.32 0.55
CA THR A 52 -5.65 3.17 1.56
C THR A 52 -7.04 2.65 1.93
N ALA A 53 -7.85 2.23 0.96
CA ALA A 53 -9.17 1.66 1.18
C ALA A 53 -9.09 0.34 1.97
N LEU A 54 -8.12 -0.52 1.66
CA LEU A 54 -7.88 -1.75 2.41
C LEU A 54 -7.44 -1.44 3.85
N LEU A 55 -6.56 -0.45 4.04
CA LEU A 55 -6.11 -0.03 5.37
C LEU A 55 -7.26 0.52 6.22
N ASP A 56 -8.17 1.31 5.63
CA ASP A 56 -9.36 1.82 6.31
C ASP A 56 -10.30 0.67 6.73
N GLY A 57 -10.49 -0.33 5.86
CA GLY A 57 -11.30 -1.52 6.17
C GLY A 57 -10.69 -2.46 7.22
N ILE A 58 -9.39 -2.37 7.49
CA ILE A 58 -8.68 -3.19 8.48
C ILE A 58 -8.64 -2.52 9.87
N ARG A 59 -8.82 -1.20 9.93
CA ARG A 59 -8.72 -0.39 11.14
C ARG A 59 -9.92 -0.57 12.07
#